data_AF-A0A3D4X6C5-F1
#
_entry.id   AF-A0A3D4X6C5-F1
#
_cell.length_a   1.000
_cell.length_b   1.000
_cell.length_c   1.000
_cell.angle_alpha   90.00
_cell.angle_beta   90.00
_cell.angle_gamma   90.00
#
_symmetry.space_group_name_H-M   'P 1'
#
loop_
_entity.id
_entity.type
_entity.pdbx_description
1 polymer ?
#
loop_
_entity_poly.entity_id
_entity_poly.type
_entity_poly.pdbx_seq_one_letter_code
_entity_poly.pdbx_strand_id
1 'polypeptide(L)' 'VLLKKAPDGTGIIAGGPARAVVELAGIKNIRTKSLGSNNKQNVVLATIEGLSQLKTPEDMARLRGKSVDEIYA' A
#
# COMPACT_ATOMS: atom_id res chain seq x y z
N VAL A 1 9.96 1.34 1.48
CA VAL A 1 9.42 0.60 0.31
C VAL A 1 8.34 1.46 -0.32
N LEU A 2 8.31 1.62 -1.64
CA LEU A 2 7.23 2.33 -2.33
C LEU A 2 6.10 1.33 -2.65
N LEU A 3 4.87 1.68 -2.27
CA LEU A 3 3.65 0.94 -2.57
C LEU A 3 2.73 1.85 -3.40
N LYS A 4 2.29 1.38 -4.58
CA LYS A 4 1.41 2.17 -5.45
C LYS A 4 0.29 1.30 -6.03
N LYS A 5 -0.95 1.78 -5.93
CA LYS A 5 -2.11 1.17 -6.59
C LYS A 5 -1.84 1.00 -8.09
N ALA A 6 -2.22 -0.15 -8.63
CA ALA A 6 -2.17 -0.42 -10.06
C ALA A 6 -3.58 -0.54 -10.65
N PRO A 7 -3.76 -0.30 -11.96
CA PRO A 7 -5.01 -0.60 -12.66
C PRO A 7 -5.39 -2.07 -12.57
N ASP A 8 -6.68 -2.35 -12.76
CA ASP A 8 -7.18 -3.71 -12.78
C ASP A 8 -6.55 -4.54 -13.91
N GLY A 9 -6.31 -5.82 -13.62
CA GLY A 9 -5.60 -6.73 -14.52
C GLY A 9 -4.07 -6.64 -14.47
N THR A 10 -3.49 -5.70 -13.72
CA THR A 10 -2.02 -5.60 -13.57
C THR A 10 -1.43 -6.75 -12.77
N GLY A 11 -2.18 -7.26 -11.77
CA GLY A 11 -1.65 -8.24 -10.82
C GLY A 11 -0.62 -7.62 -9.85
N ILE A 12 0.20 -8.50 -9.25
CA ILE A 12 1.17 -8.13 -8.21
C ILE A 12 2.57 -8.01 -8.80
N ILE A 13 3.00 -6.77 -9.05
CA ILE A 13 4.36 -6.45 -9.49
C ILE A 13 5.18 -6.01 -8.27
N ALA A 14 5.87 -6.96 -7.65
CA ALA A 14 6.63 -6.75 -6.44
C ALA A 14 7.88 -7.64 -6.36
N GLY A 15 8.90 -7.17 -5.64
CA GLY A 15 10.05 -8.01 -5.26
C GLY A 15 9.67 -9.04 -4.19
N GLY A 16 10.35 -10.18 -4.14
CA GLY A 16 9.97 -11.36 -3.33
C GLY A 16 9.50 -11.06 -1.90
N PRO A 17 10.27 -10.33 -1.06
CA PRO A 17 9.87 -10.06 0.32
C PRO A 17 8.59 -9.20 0.42
N ALA A 18 8.46 -8.17 -0.42
CA ALA A 18 7.25 -7.36 -0.46
C ALA A 18 6.07 -8.15 -1.01
N ARG A 19 6.28 -8.94 -2.09
CA ARG A 19 5.26 -9.78 -2.74
C ARG A 19 4.54 -10.68 -1.73
N ALA A 20 5.28 -11.39 -0.89
CA ALA A 20 4.71 -12.28 0.12
C ALA A 20 3.75 -11.53 1.06
N VAL A 21 4.09 -10.31 1.48
CA VAL A 21 3.23 -9.50 2.35
C VAL A 21 1.97 -9.04 1.63
N VAL A 22 2.08 -8.49 0.41
CA VAL A 22 0.91 -7.98 -0.33
C VAL A 22 -0.03 -9.10 -0.79
N GLU A 23 0.50 -10.27 -1.13
CA GLU A 23 -0.30 -11.47 -1.44
C GLU A 23 -1.12 -11.91 -0.22
N LEU A 24 -0.49 -12.02 0.96
CA LEU A 24 -1.17 -12.38 2.20
C LEU A 24 -2.17 -11.32 2.66
N ALA A 25 -1.91 -10.04 2.36
CA ALA A 25 -2.84 -8.95 2.63
C ALA A 25 -4.06 -8.94 1.67
N GLY A 26 -4.11 -9.84 0.68
CA GLY A 26 -5.23 -9.95 -0.26
C GLY A 26 -5.25 -8.89 -1.35
N ILE A 27 -4.14 -8.17 -1.57
CA ILE A 27 -4.06 -7.09 -2.56
C ILE A 27 -3.82 -7.68 -3.94
N LYS A 28 -4.77 -7.47 -4.86
CA LYS A 28 -4.72 -8.05 -6.22
C LYS A 28 -3.88 -7.26 -7.21
N ASN A 29 -3.94 -5.93 -7.16
CA ASN A 29 -3.32 -5.05 -8.17
C ASN A 29 -2.42 -4.01 -7.50
N ILE A 30 -1.11 -4.19 -7.57
CA ILE A 30 -0.14 -3.27 -6.96
C ILE A 30 1.21 -3.28 -7.68
N ARG A 31 1.87 -2.11 -7.70
CA ARG A 31 3.29 -1.96 -8.08
C ARG A 31 4.10 -1.56 -6.86
N THR A 32 5.19 -2.28 -6.60
CA THR A 32 6.09 -1.98 -5.49
C THR A 32 7.54 -1.82 -5.94
N LYS A 33 8.31 -1.03 -5.19
CA LYS A 33 9.76 -0.91 -5.40
C LYS A 33 10.47 -0.69 -4.07
N SER A 34 11.51 -1.47 -3.78
CA SER A 34 12.47 -1.10 -2.74
C SER A 34 13.47 -0.09 -3.32
N LEU A 35 13.61 1.07 -2.65
CA LEU A 35 14.49 2.18 -3.06
C LEU A 35 15.75 2.29 -2.20
N GLY A 36 15.90 1.44 -1.17
CA GLY A 36 17.03 1.46 -0.25
C GLY A 36 17.63 0.07 -0.11
N SER A 37 17.88 -0.36 1.13
CA SER A 37 18.40 -1.69 1.44
C SER A 37 17.54 -2.81 0.81
N ASN A 38 18.21 -3.86 0.36
CA ASN A 38 17.62 -5.10 -0.13
C ASN A 38 17.54 -6.20 0.95
N ASN A 39 17.82 -5.86 2.23
CA ASN A 39 17.64 -6.78 3.35
C ASN A 39 16.17 -7.25 3.42
N LYS A 40 15.95 -8.56 3.29
CA LYS A 40 14.62 -9.16 3.16
C LYS A 40 13.70 -8.85 4.35
N GLN A 41 14.25 -8.94 5.57
CA GLN A 41 13.49 -8.69 6.80
C GLN A 41 13.03 -7.23 6.88
N ASN A 42 13.92 -6.29 6.58
CA ASN A 42 13.57 -4.87 6.59
C ASN A 42 12.56 -4.51 5.51
N VAL A 43 12.64 -5.13 4.32
CA VAL A 43 11.64 -4.93 3.26
C VAL A 43 10.26 -5.45 3.69
N VAL A 44 10.19 -6.59 4.37
CA VAL A 44 8.94 -7.14 4.92
C VAL A 44 8.37 -6.18 5.96
N LEU A 45 9.16 -5.80 6.96
CA LEU A 45 8.73 -4.89 8.04
C LEU A 45 8.26 -3.55 7.49
N ALA A 46 9.01 -2.94 6.58
CA ALA A 46 8.63 -1.68 5.95
C ALA A 46 7.39 -1.80 5.06
N THR A 47 7.12 -2.97 4.49
CA THR A 47 5.89 -3.21 3.71
C THR A 47 4.68 -3.30 4.63
N ILE A 48 4.80 -4.03 5.75
CA ILE A 48 3.74 -4.14 6.77
C ILE A 48 3.44 -2.75 7.35
N GLU A 49 4.47 -2.02 7.77
CA GLU A 49 4.33 -0.66 8.31
C GLU A 49 3.64 0.28 7.31
N GLY A 50 4.04 0.27 6.05
CA GLY A 50 3.42 1.10 5.01
C GLY A 50 1.95 0.78 4.77
N LEU A 51 1.54 -0.49 4.86
CA LEU A 51 0.14 -0.90 4.74
C LEU A 51 -0.68 -0.47 5.97
N SER A 52 -0.12 -0.56 7.17
CA SER A 52 -0.79 -0.16 8.42
C SER A 52 -1.05 1.35 8.53
N GLN A 53 -0.32 2.17 7.78
CA GLN A 53 -0.49 3.63 7.76
C GLN A 53 -1.56 4.11 6.76
N LEU A 54 -2.16 3.21 5.98
CA LEU A 54 -3.21 3.57 5.02
C LEU A 54 -4.45 4.07 5.76
N LYS A 55 -5.02 5.18 5.28
CA LYS A 55 -6.24 5.78 5.81
C LYS A 55 -7.37 5.60 4.82
N THR A 56 -8.56 5.32 5.34
CA THR A 56 -9.77 5.30 4.53
C THR A 56 -10.21 6.74 4.21
N PRO A 57 -10.92 6.97 3.10
CA PRO A 57 -11.53 8.25 2.79
C PRO A 57 -12.44 8.77 3.91
N GLU A 58 -13.14 7.87 4.61
CA GLU A 58 -13.99 8.17 5.77
C GLU A 58 -13.17 8.69 6.95
N ASP A 59 -12.02 8.05 7.25
CA ASP A 59 -11.12 8.51 8.30
C ASP A 59 -10.52 9.87 7.96
N MET A 60 -10.20 10.10 6.69
CA MET A 60 -9.70 11.39 6.20
C MET A 60 -10.75 12.49 6.26
N ALA A 61 -12.00 12.18 5.92
CA ALA A 61 -13.13 13.10 6.04
C ALA A 61 -13.35 13.53 7.50
N ARG A 62 -13.34 12.55 8.44
CA ARG A 62 -13.46 12.80 9.87
C ARG A 62 -12.31 13.66 10.42
N LEU A 63 -11.07 13.36 10.03
CA LEU A 63 -9.90 14.14 10.44
C LEU A 63 -9.91 15.58 9.92
N ARG A 64 -10.50 15.81 8.74
CA ARG A 64 -10.55 17.13 8.09
C ARG A 64 -11.85 17.90 8.36
N GLY A 65 -12.83 17.30 9.02
CA GLY A 65 -14.14 17.91 9.26
C GLY A 65 -14.95 18.15 7.99
N LYS A 66 -14.73 17.34 6.94
CA LYS A 66 -15.37 17.47 5.62
C LYS A 66 -16.29 16.29 5.36
N SER A 67 -17.20 16.43 4.39
CA SER A 67 -17.97 15.30 3.87
C SER A 67 -17.07 14.37 3.05
N VAL A 68 -17.49 13.11 2.89
CA VAL A 68 -16.74 12.12 2.09
C VAL A 68 -16.71 12.54 0.61
N ASP A 69 -17.81 13.09 0.09
CA ASP A 69 -17.89 13.59 -1.29
C ASP A 69 -16.87 14.69 -1.59
N GLU A 70 -16.62 15.60 -0.62
CA GLU A 70 -15.58 16.64 -0.73
C GLU A 70 -14.15 16.10 -0.71
N ILE A 71 -13.94 14.85 -0.27
CA ILE A 71 -12.62 14.19 -0.29
C ILE A 71 -12.39 13.48 -1.63
N TYR A 72 -13.45 13.08 -2.32
CA TYR A 72 -13.39 12.45 -3.64
C TYR A 72 -13.44 13.43 -4.81
N ALA A 73 -13.96 14.65 -4.61
CA ALA A 73 -13.94 15.75 -5.56
C ALA A 73 -12.51 16.27 -5.81
#